data_AF-A0A9E4YZQ6-F1
#
_entry.id   AF-A0A9E4YZQ6-F1
#
_cell.length_a   1.000
_cell.length_b   1.000
_cell.length_c   1.000
_cell.angle_alpha   90.00
_cell.angle_beta   90.00
_cell.angle_gamma   90.00
#
_symmetry.space_group_name_H-M   'P 1'
#
loop_
_entity.id
_entity.type
_entity.pdbx_description
1 polymer ?
#
loop_
_entity_poly.entity_id
_entity_poly.type
_entity_poly.pdbx_seq_one_letter_code
_entity_poly.pdbx_strand_id
1 'polypeptide(L)'
;KLVLGGFTAGTDALEGRFGFMRAFSGGNDYDPEKAAASLGSRCFMVESGVEIKKYPCCGSAHLALDATAMIQQREALNAADIERIEVRVDFDPPRSLIHSRPKEGLEGKFSMQYCLAAEILDGRVGMSSFTDEQVMRPEAQELIPKIEMKRHPGFEGQTSWTEAYNEVEIHLKDGRVLTQRADRATTGALRGATVEEVRTKFMDTAAVALTTENAAATLEMLDHLEDLGPVGPLAELLGG
;
A
#
# COMPACT_ATOMS: atom_id res chain seq x y z
N LYS A 1 4.25 -14.75 29.55
CA LYS A 1 3.45 -14.81 30.79
C LYS A 1 3.14 -16.25 31.21
N LEU A 2 2.52 -17.09 30.36
CA LEU A 2 2.19 -18.49 30.71
C LEU A 2 3.42 -19.37 31.03
N VAL A 3 4.46 -19.34 30.19
CA VAL A 3 5.72 -20.08 30.46
C VAL A 3 6.36 -19.62 31.78
N LEU A 4 6.42 -18.32 32.04
CA LEU A 4 6.90 -17.77 33.32
C LEU A 4 6.03 -18.18 34.52
N GLY A 5 4.74 -18.46 34.28
CA GLY A 5 3.81 -19.00 35.27
C GLY A 5 3.87 -20.52 35.42
N GLY A 6 4.80 -21.20 34.75
CA GLY A 6 5.02 -22.65 34.89
C GLY A 6 4.18 -23.54 33.97
N PHE A 7 3.45 -22.97 33.01
CA PHE A 7 2.71 -23.78 32.03
C PHE A 7 3.65 -24.45 31.04
N THR A 8 3.35 -25.70 30.68
CA THR A 8 4.05 -26.48 29.66
C THR A 8 3.21 -26.61 28.38
N ALA A 9 3.80 -27.15 27.31
CA ALA A 9 3.14 -27.39 26.03
C ALA A 9 3.54 -28.76 25.46
N GLY A 10 2.79 -29.24 24.46
CA GLY A 10 3.18 -30.41 23.67
C GLY A 10 4.50 -30.16 22.94
N THR A 11 5.31 -31.20 22.79
CA THR A 11 6.65 -31.11 22.19
C THR A 11 6.64 -31.14 20.67
N ASP A 12 5.48 -31.37 20.04
CA ASP A 12 5.28 -31.59 18.61
C ASP A 12 4.29 -30.57 18.01
N ALA A 13 4.22 -29.35 18.57
CA ALA A 13 3.22 -28.35 18.20
C ALA A 13 3.30 -27.90 16.73
N LEU A 14 4.45 -28.04 16.07
CA LEU A 14 4.63 -27.67 14.66
C LEU A 14 4.36 -28.84 13.71
N GLU A 15 4.97 -29.99 14.00
CA GLU A 15 5.10 -31.14 13.11
C GLU A 15 4.16 -32.31 13.45
N GLY A 16 3.57 -32.30 14.64
CA GLY A 16 2.71 -33.36 15.14
C GLY A 16 1.48 -33.60 14.26
N ARG A 17 0.77 -34.71 14.53
CA ARG A 17 -0.43 -35.09 13.78
C ARG A 17 -1.48 -33.97 13.69
N PHE A 18 -1.57 -33.13 14.73
CA PHE A 18 -2.47 -31.97 14.79
C PHE A 18 -1.69 -30.64 14.85
N GLY A 19 -0.42 -30.66 14.45
CA GLY A 19 0.48 -29.52 14.50
C GLY A 19 0.22 -28.49 13.40
N PHE A 20 0.85 -27.32 13.56
CA PHE A 20 0.69 -26.17 12.68
C PHE A 20 0.91 -26.51 11.20
N MET A 21 1.99 -27.23 10.86
CA MET A 21 2.37 -27.47 9.46
C MET A 21 1.29 -28.25 8.71
N ARG A 22 0.66 -29.24 9.36
CA ARG A 22 -0.42 -30.03 8.76
C ARG A 22 -1.75 -29.28 8.70
N ALA A 23 -2.02 -28.42 9.68
CA ALA A 23 -3.22 -27.60 9.68
C ALA A 23 -3.21 -26.57 8.54
N PHE A 24 -2.04 -26.00 8.22
CA PHE A 24 -1.89 -24.93 7.23
C PHE A 24 -1.36 -25.39 5.86
N SER A 25 -1.07 -26.68 5.68
CA SER A 25 -0.75 -27.27 4.35
C SER A 25 -2.00 -27.57 3.50
N GLY A 26 -3.19 -27.21 3.96
CA GLY A 26 -4.46 -27.53 3.29
C GLY A 26 -4.77 -29.04 3.31
N GLY A 27 -4.20 -29.79 4.26
CA GLY A 27 -4.36 -31.24 4.38
C GLY A 27 -3.39 -32.06 3.53
N ASN A 28 -2.49 -31.41 2.76
CA ASN A 28 -1.40 -32.07 2.04
C ASN A 28 -0.20 -32.34 2.96
N ASP A 29 0.72 -33.19 2.50
CA ASP A 29 2.02 -33.33 3.16
C ASP A 29 2.83 -32.03 3.07
N TYR A 30 3.68 -31.80 4.08
CA TYR A 30 4.58 -30.66 4.17
C TYR A 30 6.03 -31.15 4.20
N ASP A 31 6.96 -30.28 3.83
CA ASP A 31 8.41 -30.55 3.88
C ASP A 31 9.04 -29.76 5.04
N PRO A 32 9.31 -30.42 6.19
CA PRO A 32 9.87 -29.75 7.36
C PRO A 32 11.30 -29.23 7.11
N GLU A 33 12.10 -29.94 6.31
CA GLU A 33 13.48 -29.54 6.01
C GLU A 33 13.46 -28.25 5.18
N LYS A 34 12.59 -28.18 4.18
CA LYS A 34 12.43 -26.96 3.37
C LYS A 34 11.89 -25.79 4.18
N ALA A 35 10.97 -26.02 5.12
CA ALA A 35 10.46 -24.98 6.00
C ALA A 35 11.54 -24.43 6.96
N ALA A 36 12.44 -25.29 7.43
CA ALA A 36 13.52 -24.94 8.34
C ALA A 36 14.80 -24.47 7.62
N ALA A 37 14.94 -24.70 6.31
CA ALA A 37 16.19 -24.49 5.57
C ALA A 37 16.78 -23.07 5.70
N SER A 38 15.92 -22.05 5.83
CA SER A 38 16.33 -20.65 5.96
C SER A 38 16.33 -20.13 7.40
N LEU A 39 15.99 -20.96 8.39
CA LEU A 39 15.83 -20.55 9.77
C LEU A 39 17.19 -20.13 10.34
N GLY A 40 17.28 -18.88 10.83
CA GLY A 40 18.51 -18.31 11.38
C GLY A 40 19.56 -17.90 10.33
N SER A 41 19.39 -18.23 9.04
CA SER A 41 20.34 -17.90 7.98
C SER A 41 19.87 -16.79 7.03
N ARG A 42 18.55 -16.54 6.94
CA ARG A 42 17.96 -15.52 6.07
C ARG A 42 16.98 -14.64 6.82
N CYS A 43 17.00 -13.34 6.53
CA CYS A 43 16.01 -12.39 7.02
C CYS A 43 15.24 -11.84 5.82
N PHE A 44 14.11 -12.48 5.47
CA PHE A 44 13.31 -12.07 4.31
C PHE A 44 12.77 -10.64 4.40
N MET A 45 12.62 -10.07 5.61
CA MET A 45 12.26 -8.65 5.75
C MET A 45 13.35 -7.71 5.22
N VAL A 46 14.62 -8.11 5.31
CA VAL A 46 15.75 -7.33 4.78
C VAL A 46 16.01 -7.68 3.31
N GLU A 47 15.96 -8.97 2.96
CA GLU A 47 16.25 -9.45 1.60
C GLU A 47 15.14 -9.11 0.60
N SER A 48 13.90 -9.52 0.92
CA SER A 48 12.73 -9.28 0.06
C SER A 48 12.12 -7.90 0.27
N GLY A 49 12.35 -7.30 1.45
CA GLY A 49 11.80 -6.02 1.85
C GLY A 49 10.38 -6.09 2.41
N VAL A 50 9.97 -4.97 3.00
CA VAL A 50 8.59 -4.70 3.43
C VAL A 50 8.02 -3.63 2.50
N GLU A 51 6.88 -3.92 1.90
CA GLU A 51 6.21 -2.95 1.03
C GLU A 51 5.56 -1.85 1.86
N ILE A 52 6.13 -0.65 1.80
CA ILE A 52 5.58 0.50 2.48
C ILE A 52 4.50 1.12 1.59
N LYS A 53 3.27 1.14 2.09
CA LYS A 53 2.17 1.88 1.46
C LYS A 53 2.53 3.37 1.37
N LYS A 54 2.77 3.89 0.18
CA LYS A 54 3.02 5.33 -0.05
C LYS A 54 1.76 6.17 0.21
N TYR A 55 0.61 5.62 -0.19
CA TYR A 55 -0.70 6.28 -0.09
C TYR A 55 -1.62 5.62 0.97
N PRO A 56 -2.47 6.36 1.68
CA PRO A 56 -3.35 5.84 2.73
C PRO A 56 -4.64 5.15 2.20
N CYS A 57 -4.51 4.38 1.12
CA CYS A 57 -5.56 3.60 0.46
C CYS A 57 -5.16 2.12 0.26
N CYS A 58 -5.99 1.37 -0.48
CA CYS A 58 -5.70 -0.02 -0.84
C CYS A 58 -4.45 -0.13 -1.73
N GLY A 59 -3.57 -1.10 -1.42
CA GLY A 59 -2.29 -1.28 -2.13
C GLY A 59 -2.44 -1.50 -3.63
N SER A 60 -3.55 -2.11 -4.07
CA SER A 60 -3.82 -2.38 -5.48
C SER A 60 -3.97 -1.10 -6.35
N ALA A 61 -4.15 0.06 -5.74
CA ALA A 61 -4.19 1.35 -6.44
C ALA A 61 -2.81 2.04 -6.56
N HIS A 62 -1.80 1.58 -5.81
CA HIS A 62 -0.54 2.32 -5.63
C HIS A 62 0.26 2.49 -6.92
N LEU A 63 0.38 1.45 -7.74
CA LEU A 63 1.09 1.56 -9.03
C LEU A 63 0.35 2.46 -10.02
N ALA A 64 -0.99 2.49 -9.98
CA ALA A 64 -1.74 3.41 -10.83
C ALA A 64 -1.54 4.87 -10.37
N LEU A 65 -1.50 5.12 -9.06
CA LEU A 65 -1.14 6.43 -8.50
C LEU A 65 0.29 6.83 -8.86
N ASP A 66 1.27 5.93 -8.73
CA ASP A 66 2.66 6.18 -9.14
C ASP A 66 2.72 6.57 -10.63
N ALA A 67 2.02 5.85 -11.50
CA ALA A 67 1.96 6.14 -12.94
C ALA A 67 1.29 7.50 -13.23
N THR A 68 0.20 7.84 -12.54
CA THR A 68 -0.47 9.15 -12.67
C THR A 68 0.43 10.29 -12.19
N ALA A 69 1.09 10.15 -11.04
CA ALA A 69 2.02 11.15 -10.52
C ALA A 69 3.20 11.37 -11.49
N MET A 70 3.76 10.30 -12.08
CA MET A 70 4.79 10.39 -13.10
C MET A 70 4.33 11.12 -14.37
N ILE A 71 3.03 11.06 -14.73
CA ILE A 71 2.46 11.87 -15.82
C ILE A 71 2.44 13.34 -15.42
N GLN A 72 1.91 13.68 -14.25
CA GLN A 72 1.82 15.06 -13.77
C GLN A 72 3.18 15.74 -13.55
N GLN A 73 4.24 14.97 -13.26
CA GLN A 73 5.61 15.51 -13.15
C GLN A 73 6.18 16.01 -14.48
N ARG A 74 5.76 15.45 -15.62
CA ARG A 74 6.28 15.81 -16.95
C ARG A 74 5.32 16.65 -17.79
N GLU A 75 4.02 16.61 -17.48
CA GLU A 75 2.97 17.30 -18.22
C GLU A 75 2.06 18.05 -17.25
N ALA A 76 1.76 19.32 -17.55
CA ALA A 76 0.72 20.04 -16.82
C ALA A 76 -0.65 19.46 -17.20
N LEU A 77 -1.33 18.85 -16.23
CA LEU A 77 -2.61 18.19 -16.42
C LEU A 77 -3.72 18.96 -15.70
N ASN A 78 -4.75 19.37 -16.45
CA ASN A 78 -5.97 19.95 -15.88
C ASN A 78 -7.11 18.93 -16.02
N ALA A 79 -7.81 18.64 -14.92
CA ALA A 79 -8.95 17.73 -14.91
C ALA A 79 -10.06 18.11 -15.91
N ALA A 80 -10.21 19.41 -16.20
CA ALA A 80 -11.18 19.90 -17.17
C ALA A 80 -10.85 19.47 -18.62
N ASP A 81 -9.58 19.20 -18.93
CA ASP A 81 -9.13 18.81 -20.27
C ASP A 81 -9.18 17.29 -20.48
N ILE A 82 -9.49 16.53 -19.43
CA ILE A 82 -9.56 15.07 -19.49
C ILE A 82 -10.90 14.62 -20.08
N GLU A 83 -10.81 13.80 -21.12
CA GLU A 83 -11.94 13.11 -21.75
C GLU A 83 -12.21 11.77 -21.06
N ARG A 84 -11.20 10.90 -20.93
CA ARG A 84 -11.29 9.60 -20.26
C ARG A 84 -9.92 9.13 -19.74
N ILE A 85 -9.94 8.24 -18.76
CA ILE A 85 -8.75 7.60 -18.19
C ILE A 85 -8.99 6.10 -18.17
N GLU A 86 -8.06 5.33 -18.71
CA GLU A 86 -8.02 3.87 -18.57
C GLU A 86 -6.88 3.46 -17.67
N VAL A 87 -7.17 2.57 -16.72
CA VAL A 87 -6.18 1.92 -15.86
C VAL A 87 -6.19 0.45 -16.20
N ARG A 88 -5.05 -0.07 -16.65
CA ARG A 88 -4.84 -1.50 -16.89
C ARG A 88 -4.11 -2.10 -15.69
N VAL A 89 -4.68 -3.18 -15.17
CA VAL A 89 -4.18 -3.92 -14.00
C VAL A 89 -4.01 -5.40 -14.36
N ASP A 90 -3.15 -6.13 -13.64
CA ASP A 90 -2.89 -7.55 -13.91
C ASP A 90 -3.82 -8.53 -13.17
N PHE A 91 -4.68 -8.02 -12.29
CA PHE A 91 -5.70 -8.78 -11.54
C PHE A 91 -7.11 -8.60 -12.12
N ASP A 92 -8.05 -9.48 -11.74
CA ASP A 92 -9.47 -9.33 -12.10
C ASP A 92 -10.13 -8.22 -11.27
N PRO A 93 -10.63 -7.13 -11.90
CA PRO A 93 -11.40 -6.12 -11.20
C PRO A 93 -12.88 -6.54 -11.03
N PRO A 94 -13.55 -6.22 -9.90
CA PRO A 94 -12.98 -5.61 -8.71
C PRO A 94 -12.44 -6.69 -7.74
N ARG A 95 -11.13 -6.70 -7.49
CA ARG A 95 -10.51 -7.49 -6.41
C ARG A 95 -10.81 -6.82 -5.06
N SER A 96 -9.95 -5.89 -4.64
CA SER A 96 -10.07 -5.15 -3.39
C SER A 96 -10.65 -3.74 -3.61
N LEU A 97 -10.58 -3.22 -4.84
CA LEU A 97 -11.05 -1.90 -5.23
C LEU A 97 -12.52 -1.95 -5.67
N ILE A 98 -13.41 -2.22 -4.72
CA ILE A 98 -14.81 -2.57 -4.97
C ILE A 98 -15.75 -1.37 -5.18
N HIS A 99 -15.30 -0.13 -4.90
CA HIS A 99 -16.15 1.06 -4.98
C HIS A 99 -15.82 1.89 -6.23
N SER A 100 -16.56 1.70 -7.33
CA SER A 100 -16.37 2.52 -8.54
C SER A 100 -16.97 3.93 -8.45
N ARG A 101 -17.89 4.15 -7.49
CA ARG A 101 -18.55 5.44 -7.22
C ARG A 101 -18.69 5.64 -5.70
N PRO A 102 -17.57 5.86 -4.99
CA PRO A 102 -17.58 6.00 -3.54
C PRO A 102 -18.34 7.26 -3.11
N LYS A 103 -18.98 7.17 -1.93
CA LYS A 103 -19.74 8.25 -1.29
C LYS A 103 -19.19 8.63 0.08
N GLU A 104 -18.34 7.78 0.65
CA GLU A 104 -17.70 7.97 1.95
C GLU A 104 -16.18 7.88 1.81
N GLY A 105 -15.46 8.52 2.73
CA GLY A 105 -14.01 8.51 2.83
C GLY A 105 -13.42 7.09 2.86
N LEU A 106 -14.08 6.19 3.60
CA LEU A 106 -13.68 4.79 3.68
C LEU A 106 -13.83 4.07 2.33
N GLU A 107 -14.95 4.29 1.63
CA GLU A 107 -15.15 3.74 0.28
C GLU A 107 -14.11 4.28 -0.71
N GLY A 108 -13.75 5.57 -0.58
CA GLY A 108 -12.70 6.21 -1.38
C GLY A 108 -11.35 5.47 -1.31
N LYS A 109 -11.00 4.91 -0.14
CA LYS A 109 -9.76 4.11 0.05
C LYS A 109 -9.74 2.81 -0.76
N PHE A 110 -10.90 2.35 -1.20
CA PHE A 110 -11.09 1.13 -1.98
C PHE A 110 -11.70 1.44 -3.37
N SER A 111 -11.38 2.62 -3.92
CA SER A 111 -11.81 3.08 -5.23
C SER A 111 -10.61 3.49 -6.08
N MET A 112 -10.37 2.79 -7.20
CA MET A 112 -9.34 3.19 -8.17
C MET A 112 -9.65 4.59 -8.74
N GLN A 113 -10.92 4.79 -9.08
CA GLN A 113 -11.43 6.01 -9.68
C GLN A 113 -11.21 7.21 -8.77
N TYR A 114 -11.60 7.11 -7.50
CA TYR A 114 -11.40 8.22 -6.58
C TYR A 114 -9.91 8.47 -6.28
N CYS A 115 -9.11 7.42 -6.10
CA CYS A 115 -7.68 7.58 -5.85
C CYS A 115 -7.00 8.39 -6.98
N LEU A 116 -7.24 8.04 -8.25
CA LEU A 116 -6.68 8.78 -9.37
C LEU A 116 -7.28 10.18 -9.52
N ALA A 117 -8.58 10.34 -9.25
CA ALA A 117 -9.20 11.66 -9.28
C ALA A 117 -8.58 12.61 -8.24
N ALA A 118 -8.36 12.13 -7.01
CA ALA A 118 -7.72 12.90 -5.96
C ALA A 118 -6.27 13.28 -6.33
N GLU A 119 -5.47 12.35 -6.85
CA GLU A 119 -4.11 12.65 -7.32
C GLU A 119 -4.10 13.69 -8.44
N ILE A 120 -5.00 13.59 -9.41
CA ILE A 120 -5.08 14.54 -10.53
C ILE A 120 -5.47 15.95 -10.04
N LEU A 121 -6.42 16.05 -9.12
CA LEU A 121 -6.94 17.31 -8.62
C LEU A 121 -6.02 17.99 -7.59
N ASP A 122 -5.38 17.21 -6.73
CA ASP A 122 -4.63 17.71 -5.58
C ASP A 122 -3.11 17.66 -5.77
N GLY A 123 -2.64 16.91 -6.78
CA GLY A 123 -1.22 16.62 -7.03
C GLY A 123 -0.54 15.78 -5.95
N ARG A 124 -1.33 15.25 -4.99
CA ARG A 124 -0.90 14.35 -3.93
C ARG A 124 -2.10 13.67 -3.27
N VAL A 125 -1.91 12.44 -2.79
CA VAL A 125 -2.89 11.72 -1.96
C VAL A 125 -2.34 11.49 -0.55
N GLY A 126 -2.98 12.08 0.46
CA GLY A 126 -2.62 11.98 1.87
C GLY A 126 -3.80 11.59 2.75
N MET A 127 -3.62 11.60 4.09
CA MET A 127 -4.70 11.22 5.02
C MET A 127 -5.94 12.11 4.87
N SER A 128 -5.74 13.40 4.66
CA SER A 128 -6.81 14.38 4.43
C SER A 128 -7.59 14.15 3.13
N SER A 129 -7.06 13.37 2.19
CA SER A 129 -7.75 13.06 0.93
C SER A 129 -8.91 12.09 1.12
N PHE A 130 -9.09 11.45 2.28
CA PHE A 130 -10.12 10.42 2.47
C PHE A 130 -11.17 10.81 3.51
N THR A 131 -11.64 12.06 3.48
CA THR A 131 -12.86 12.49 4.19
C THR A 131 -14.07 12.41 3.28
N ASP A 132 -15.27 12.30 3.85
CA ASP A 132 -16.52 12.27 3.08
C ASP A 132 -16.66 13.53 2.22
N GLU A 133 -16.26 14.69 2.74
CA GLU A 133 -16.31 15.97 2.02
C GLU A 133 -15.37 15.96 0.81
N GLN A 134 -14.15 15.43 0.94
CA GLN A 134 -13.20 15.35 -0.17
C GLN A 134 -13.63 14.32 -1.22
N VAL A 135 -14.28 13.22 -0.81
CA VAL A 135 -14.84 12.23 -1.74
C VAL A 135 -15.99 12.83 -2.53
N MET A 136 -16.86 13.58 -1.86
CA MET A 136 -18.09 14.12 -2.44
C MET A 136 -17.94 15.48 -3.13
N ARG A 137 -16.74 16.08 -3.13
CA ARG A 137 -16.52 17.39 -3.79
C ARG A 137 -16.87 17.32 -5.29
N PRO A 138 -17.49 18.36 -5.86
CA PRO A 138 -18.02 18.32 -7.23
C PRO A 138 -16.99 17.90 -8.29
N GLU A 139 -15.75 18.39 -8.19
CA GLU A 139 -14.67 18.13 -9.14
C GLU A 139 -14.26 16.65 -9.14
N ALA A 140 -14.23 16.02 -7.97
CA ALA A 140 -13.95 14.58 -7.86
C ALA A 140 -15.11 13.78 -8.47
N GLN A 141 -16.35 14.14 -8.15
CA GLN A 141 -17.55 13.47 -8.67
C GLN A 141 -17.71 13.62 -10.19
N GLU A 142 -17.18 14.70 -10.78
CA GLU A 142 -17.12 14.88 -12.23
C GLU A 142 -16.05 14.00 -12.90
N LEU A 143 -14.91 13.81 -12.24
CA LEU A 143 -13.77 13.07 -12.80
C LEU A 143 -13.89 11.55 -12.63
N ILE A 144 -14.42 11.07 -11.49
CA ILE A 144 -14.67 9.65 -11.19
C ILE A 144 -15.28 8.87 -12.36
N PRO A 145 -16.39 9.31 -13.00
CA PRO A 145 -17.02 8.56 -14.08
C PRO A 145 -16.19 8.48 -15.37
N LYS A 146 -15.12 9.29 -15.50
CA LYS A 146 -14.20 9.26 -16.64
C LYS A 146 -13.10 8.21 -16.47
N ILE A 147 -12.97 7.59 -15.28
CA ILE A 147 -11.90 6.65 -14.96
C ILE A 147 -12.43 5.21 -14.98
N GLU A 148 -11.82 4.36 -15.78
CA GLU A 148 -12.18 2.95 -15.90
C GLU A 148 -10.99 2.04 -15.57
N MET A 149 -11.23 1.02 -14.74
CA MET A 149 -10.22 0.01 -14.40
C MET A 149 -10.54 -1.28 -15.16
N LYS A 150 -9.58 -1.75 -15.96
CA LYS A 150 -9.68 -2.95 -16.79
C LYS A 150 -8.49 -3.87 -16.53
N ARG A 151 -8.68 -5.16 -16.77
CA ARG A 151 -7.57 -6.10 -16.79
C ARG A 151 -6.73 -5.93 -18.06
N HIS A 152 -5.42 -6.17 -17.98
CA HIS A 152 -4.61 -6.38 -19.17
C HIS A 152 -5.14 -7.55 -20.00
N PRO A 153 -5.33 -7.37 -21.33
CA PRO A 153 -5.66 -8.48 -22.22
C PRO A 153 -4.62 -9.60 -22.10
N GLY A 154 -5.06 -10.87 -22.05
CA GLY A 154 -4.19 -12.04 -21.99
C GLY A 154 -3.83 -12.51 -20.57
N PHE A 155 -4.31 -11.81 -19.53
CA PHE A 155 -4.14 -12.24 -18.15
C PHE A 155 -5.37 -12.97 -17.59
N GLU A 156 -6.45 -13.13 -18.37
CA GLU A 156 -7.72 -13.71 -17.92
C GLU A 156 -7.55 -15.07 -17.21
N GLY A 157 -8.13 -15.20 -16.01
CA GLY A 157 -8.07 -16.43 -15.22
C GLY A 157 -6.73 -16.72 -14.52
N GLN A 158 -5.70 -15.89 -14.69
CA GLN A 158 -4.45 -16.03 -13.96
C GLN A 158 -4.58 -15.48 -12.54
N THR A 159 -4.01 -16.19 -11.56
CA THR A 159 -3.92 -15.72 -10.18
C THR A 159 -2.89 -14.59 -10.08
N SER A 160 -3.33 -13.33 -10.14
CA SER A 160 -2.45 -12.19 -9.87
C SER A 160 -2.35 -11.94 -8.36
N TRP A 161 -1.37 -12.58 -7.75
CA TRP A 161 -0.88 -12.23 -6.41
C TRP A 161 0.32 -11.29 -6.47
N THR A 162 0.95 -11.16 -7.63
CA THR A 162 2.19 -10.42 -7.82
C THR A 162 1.99 -8.91 -8.03
N GLU A 163 0.89 -8.49 -8.69
CA GLU A 163 0.66 -7.10 -9.14
C GLU A 163 1.94 -6.47 -9.72
N ALA A 164 2.45 -7.05 -10.81
CA ALA A 164 3.78 -6.75 -11.34
C ALA A 164 3.89 -5.31 -11.86
N TYR A 165 2.85 -4.81 -12.50
CA TYR A 165 2.77 -3.44 -13.00
C TYR A 165 1.31 -3.01 -13.21
N ASN A 166 1.08 -1.70 -13.21
CA ASN A 166 -0.13 -1.09 -13.75
C ASN A 166 0.24 -0.12 -14.88
N GLU A 167 -0.68 0.12 -15.80
CA GLU A 167 -0.56 1.13 -16.86
C GLU A 167 -1.75 2.10 -16.82
N VAL A 168 -1.48 3.39 -16.94
CA VAL A 168 -2.48 4.46 -16.99
C VAL A 168 -2.39 5.16 -18.34
N GLU A 169 -3.54 5.33 -18.99
CA GLU A 169 -3.71 6.03 -20.25
C GLU A 169 -4.74 7.16 -20.06
N ILE A 170 -4.30 8.41 -20.19
CA ILE A 170 -5.13 9.62 -20.04
C ILE A 170 -5.38 10.22 -21.42
N HIS A 171 -6.64 10.23 -21.84
CA HIS A 171 -7.07 10.84 -23.09
C HIS A 171 -7.53 12.27 -22.82
N LEU A 172 -6.93 13.21 -23.53
CA LEU A 172 -7.27 14.63 -23.47
C LEU A 172 -8.24 15.00 -24.58
N LYS A 173 -9.05 16.03 -24.32
CA LYS A 173 -10.03 16.58 -25.29
C LYS A 173 -9.38 17.16 -26.56
N ASP A 174 -8.09 17.46 -26.51
CA ASP A 174 -7.31 17.91 -27.68
C ASP A 174 -6.81 16.75 -28.57
N GLY A 175 -7.13 15.50 -28.20
CA GLY A 175 -6.75 14.29 -28.92
C GLY A 175 -5.41 13.69 -28.50
N ARG A 176 -4.64 14.35 -27.61
CA ARG A 176 -3.42 13.74 -27.04
C ARG A 176 -3.76 12.59 -26.10
N VAL A 177 -2.85 11.63 -26.04
CA VAL A 177 -2.92 10.48 -25.13
C VAL A 177 -1.63 10.40 -24.35
N LEU A 178 -1.73 10.47 -23.02
CA LEU A 178 -0.60 10.34 -22.11
C LEU A 178 -0.60 8.95 -21.51
N THR A 179 0.45 8.17 -21.74
CA THR A 179 0.57 6.80 -21.24
C THR A 179 1.73 6.68 -20.27
N GLN A 180 1.53 5.96 -19.17
CA GLN A 180 2.59 5.63 -18.22
C GLN A 180 2.37 4.24 -17.62
N ARG A 181 3.46 3.48 -17.50
CA ARG A 181 3.54 2.25 -16.73
C ARG A 181 4.32 2.49 -15.44
N ALA A 182 3.86 1.88 -14.35
CA ALA A 182 4.61 1.77 -13.11
C ALA A 182 4.78 0.30 -12.72
N ASP A 183 6.03 -0.09 -12.46
CA ASP A 183 6.42 -1.45 -12.10
C ASP A 183 6.57 -1.58 -10.58
N ARG A 184 6.16 -2.74 -10.05
CA ARG A 184 6.37 -3.07 -8.65
C ARG A 184 7.85 -3.36 -8.39
N ALA A 185 8.42 -2.67 -7.41
CA ALA A 185 9.73 -3.01 -6.88
C ALA A 185 9.67 -4.34 -6.12
N THR A 186 10.53 -5.29 -6.49
CA THR A 186 10.56 -6.64 -5.89
C THR A 186 11.72 -6.84 -4.92
N THR A 187 12.62 -5.86 -4.83
CA THR A 187 13.88 -5.94 -4.06
C THR A 187 14.10 -4.71 -3.19
N GLY A 188 14.91 -4.86 -2.15
CA GLY A 188 15.32 -3.77 -1.25
C GLY A 188 14.35 -3.59 -0.08
N ALA A 189 14.89 -3.16 1.07
CA ALA A 189 14.18 -3.16 2.36
C ALA A 189 12.83 -2.41 2.35
N LEU A 190 12.71 -1.34 1.56
CA LEU A 190 11.52 -0.48 1.48
C LEU A 190 10.68 -0.68 0.21
N ARG A 191 11.06 -1.63 -0.67
CA ARG A 191 10.36 -1.97 -1.93
C ARG A 191 9.88 -0.75 -2.73
N GLY A 192 10.81 0.14 -3.09
CA GLY A 192 10.57 1.27 -3.99
C GLY A 192 10.15 2.57 -3.31
N ALA A 193 10.00 2.61 -1.99
CA ALA A 193 9.97 3.85 -1.22
C ALA A 193 11.39 4.27 -0.79
N THR A 194 11.61 5.57 -0.71
CA THR A 194 12.80 6.20 -0.12
C THR A 194 12.62 6.41 1.38
N VAL A 195 13.71 6.58 2.13
CA VAL A 195 13.64 6.88 3.56
C VAL A 195 12.93 8.20 3.80
N GLU A 196 13.18 9.20 2.95
CA GLU A 196 12.55 10.51 2.99
C GLU A 196 11.03 10.43 2.80
N GLU A 197 10.54 9.63 1.84
CA GLU A 197 9.10 9.40 1.66
C GLU A 197 8.49 8.72 2.89
N VAL A 198 9.19 7.76 3.51
CA VAL A 198 8.74 7.11 4.75
C VAL A 198 8.67 8.10 5.91
N ARG A 199 9.66 9.00 6.05
CA ARG A 199 9.69 10.06 7.06
C ARG A 199 8.59 11.08 6.86
N THR A 200 8.37 11.55 5.63
CA THR A 200 7.26 12.46 5.29
C THR A 200 5.91 11.82 5.62
N LYS A 201 5.71 10.56 5.24
CA LYS A 201 4.51 9.80 5.58
C LYS A 201 4.32 9.64 7.09
N PHE A 202 5.41 9.37 7.82
CA PHE A 202 5.36 9.26 9.28
C PHE A 202 4.83 10.56 9.88
N MET A 203 5.37 11.72 9.46
CA MET A 203 4.91 13.02 9.95
C MET A 203 3.44 13.31 9.60
N ASP A 204 2.99 12.99 8.38
CA ASP A 204 1.57 13.16 7.98
C ASP A 204 0.64 12.30 8.84
N THR A 205 1.05 11.06 9.14
CA THR A 205 0.26 10.15 9.97
C THR A 205 0.28 10.55 11.45
N ALA A 206 1.45 10.93 11.96
CA ALA A 206 1.65 11.31 13.36
C ALA A 206 0.89 12.59 13.72
N ALA A 207 0.79 13.55 12.79
CA ALA A 207 0.06 14.81 13.00
C ALA A 207 -1.43 14.64 13.35
N VAL A 208 -2.01 13.46 13.08
CA VAL A 208 -3.39 13.14 13.48
C VAL A 208 -3.54 12.91 14.99
N ALA A 209 -2.46 12.52 15.68
CA ALA A 209 -2.51 12.09 17.07
C ALA A 209 -1.46 12.74 17.99
N LEU A 210 -0.36 13.25 17.44
CA LEU A 210 0.76 13.82 18.17
C LEU A 210 0.96 15.29 17.84
N THR A 211 1.56 16.03 18.78
CA THR A 211 2.10 17.35 18.47
C THR A 211 3.26 17.24 17.48
N THR A 212 3.53 18.31 16.74
CA THR A 212 4.67 18.37 15.82
C THR A 212 5.99 18.11 16.55
N GLU A 213 6.15 18.62 17.78
CA GLU A 213 7.35 18.36 18.58
C GLU A 213 7.49 16.88 18.95
N ASN A 214 6.42 16.24 19.45
CA ASN A 214 6.48 14.83 19.84
C ASN A 214 6.71 13.92 18.62
N ALA A 215 6.09 14.23 17.48
CA ALA A 215 6.31 13.50 16.23
C ALA A 215 7.76 13.61 15.77
N ALA A 216 8.34 14.81 15.76
CA ALA A 216 9.73 15.02 15.35
C ALA A 216 10.71 14.31 16.29
N ALA A 217 10.53 14.43 17.61
CA ALA A 217 11.37 13.75 18.59
C ALA A 217 11.25 12.22 18.49
N THR A 218 10.04 11.70 18.26
CA THR A 218 9.82 10.26 18.03
C THR A 218 10.59 9.80 16.80
N LEU A 219 10.51 10.55 15.70
CA LEU A 219 11.19 10.19 14.45
C LEU A 219 12.71 10.16 14.63
N GLU A 220 13.27 11.15 15.33
CA GLU A 220 14.70 11.21 15.66
C GLU A 220 15.15 9.99 16.48
N MET A 221 14.36 9.57 17.47
CA MET A 221 14.64 8.36 18.24
C MET A 221 14.56 7.08 17.41
N LEU A 222 13.63 7.01 16.45
CA LEU A 222 13.51 5.87 15.54
C LEU A 222 14.66 5.78 14.52
N ASP A 223 15.21 6.93 14.11
CA ASP A 223 16.37 7.01 13.23
C ASP A 223 17.67 6.52 13.91
N HIS A 224 17.71 6.50 15.24
CA HIS A 224 18.82 6.03 16.08
C HIS A 224 18.39 4.90 17.02
N LEU A 225 17.49 4.03 16.55
CA LEU A 225 16.85 3.01 17.38
C LEU A 225 17.86 2.01 17.98
N GLU A 226 18.96 1.73 17.30
CA GLU A 226 20.04 0.84 17.76
C GLU A 226 20.81 1.41 18.96
N ASP A 227 20.84 2.73 19.10
CA ASP A 227 21.49 3.45 20.19
C ASP A 227 20.50 3.75 21.32
N LEU A 228 19.22 3.42 21.12
CA LEU A 228 18.20 3.63 22.13
C LEU A 228 18.45 2.68 23.32
N GLY A 229 18.59 3.27 24.50
CA GLY A 229 18.61 2.53 25.76
C GLY A 229 17.23 1.94 26.08
N PRO A 230 16.72 2.09 27.31
CA PRO A 230 15.35 1.69 27.62
C PRO A 230 14.35 2.35 26.67
N VAL A 231 13.40 1.59 26.12
CA VAL A 231 12.36 2.09 25.19
C VAL A 231 11.27 2.96 25.85
N GLY A 232 11.35 3.16 27.18
CA GLY A 232 10.37 3.93 27.96
C GLY A 232 10.14 5.35 27.44
N PRO A 233 11.19 6.16 27.21
CA PRO A 233 11.03 7.52 26.70
C PRO A 233 10.34 7.58 25.33
N LEU A 234 10.58 6.59 24.45
CA LEU A 234 9.88 6.50 23.17
C LEU A 234 8.38 6.26 23.38
N ALA A 235 8.02 5.39 24.33
CA ALA A 235 6.63 5.10 24.66
C ALA A 235 5.92 6.32 25.28
N GLU A 236 6.62 7.14 26.06
CA GLU A 236 6.08 8.37 26.64
C GLU A 236 5.71 9.38 25.54
N LEU A 237 6.60 9.61 24.57
CA LEU A 237 6.33 10.52 23.44
C LEU A 237 5.13 10.08 22.59
N LEU A 238 4.99 8.76 22.38
CA LEU A 238 3.87 8.18 21.63
C LEU A 238 2.54 8.22 22.42
N GLY A 239 2.60 8.42 23.74
CA GLY A 239 1.42 8.48 24.61
C GLY A 239 0.67 9.81 24.58
N GLY A 240 1.29 10.87 24.03
CA GLY A 240 0.78 12.25 24.06
C GLY A 240 1.32 13.02 25.26
#